data_AF-A0A2N3AYM1-F1
#
_entry.id   AF-A0A2N3AYM1-F1
#
_cell.length_a   1.000
_cell.length_b   1.000
_cell.length_c   1.000
_cell.angle_alpha   90.00
_cell.angle_beta   90.00
_cell.angle_gamma   90.00
#
_symmetry.space_group_name_H-M   'P 1'
#
loop_
_entity.id
_entity.type
_entity.pdbx_description
1 polymer ?
#
loop_
_entity_poly.entity_id
_entity_poly.type
_entity_poly.pdbx_seq_one_letter_code
_entity_poly.pdbx_strand_id
1 'polypeptide(L)'
;MRRLLYNNGNLQSSTWERALEFLALIGLAIAALLFLPNLLADEKTKLFRRVWSTQLGKSSDYNSKQEFEAVSRLLKLYQIDEGDEKDELQRKIASLMADALTFDMKHPRNFGVKVVEILAFHIRIRFPNLGGSALQ
;
A
#
# COMPACT_ATOMS: atom_id res chain seq x y z
N MET A 1 39.50 31.65 -52.27
CA MET A 1 38.10 31.48 -51.81
C MET A 1 37.75 30.00 -51.67
N ARG A 2 38.03 29.37 -50.51
CA ARG A 2 37.57 28.01 -50.18
C ARG A 2 37.55 27.82 -48.67
N ARG A 3 36.49 28.25 -48.00
CA ARG A 3 36.17 27.86 -46.61
C ARG A 3 34.71 28.19 -46.32
N LEU A 4 33.73 27.36 -46.71
CA LEU A 4 32.35 27.48 -46.20
C LEU A 4 31.52 26.20 -46.37
N LEU A 5 32.05 24.99 -46.12
CA LEU A 5 31.21 23.78 -46.18
C LEU A 5 31.58 22.71 -45.15
N TYR A 6 31.75 23.06 -43.87
CA TYR A 6 31.83 22.02 -42.82
C TYR A 6 31.46 22.60 -41.46
N ASN A 7 30.18 22.91 -41.22
CA ASN A 7 29.74 23.17 -39.84
C ASN A 7 28.23 22.98 -39.61
N ASN A 8 27.60 21.95 -40.20
CA ASN A 8 26.19 21.64 -39.97
C ASN A 8 25.92 20.19 -39.53
N GLY A 9 26.96 19.39 -39.22
CA GLY A 9 26.80 17.99 -38.80
C GLY A 9 26.72 17.77 -37.27
N ASN A 10 27.12 18.74 -36.45
CA ASN A 10 27.32 18.54 -35.00
C ASN A 10 26.24 19.14 -34.10
N LEU A 11 25.29 19.90 -34.66
CA LEU A 11 24.21 20.54 -33.89
C LEU A 11 22.95 19.68 -33.84
N GLN A 12 22.75 18.77 -34.79
CA GLN A 12 21.55 17.96 -34.88
C GLN A 12 21.61 16.74 -33.95
N SER A 13 22.78 16.07 -33.81
CA SER A 13 22.96 14.89 -32.95
C SER A 13 22.67 15.17 -31.47
N SER A 14 23.10 16.33 -30.95
CA SER A 14 22.96 16.66 -29.51
C SER A 14 21.50 16.87 -29.07
N THR A 15 20.62 17.31 -29.97
CA THR A 15 19.19 17.49 -29.66
C THR A 15 18.43 16.16 -29.61
N TRP A 16 18.80 15.21 -30.48
CA TRP A 16 18.21 13.88 -30.50
C TRP A 16 18.65 13.02 -29.32
N GLU A 17 19.93 13.13 -28.91
CA GLU A 17 20.43 12.44 -27.71
C GLU A 17 19.69 12.89 -26.45
N ARG A 18 19.50 14.21 -26.26
CA ARG A 18 18.72 14.74 -25.13
C ARG A 18 17.25 14.31 -25.19
N ALA A 19 16.64 14.34 -26.37
CA ALA A 19 15.26 13.88 -26.53
C ALA A 19 15.10 12.39 -26.17
N LEU A 20 16.07 11.55 -26.54
CA LEU A 20 16.10 10.14 -26.17
C LEU A 20 16.32 9.94 -24.65
N GLU A 21 17.19 10.73 -24.02
CA GLU A 21 17.36 10.71 -22.56
C GLU A 21 16.05 11.08 -21.83
N PHE A 22 15.35 12.11 -22.29
CA PHE A 22 14.05 12.50 -21.72
C PHE A 22 13.00 11.39 -21.90
N LEU A 23 12.92 10.77 -23.08
CA LEU A 23 12.01 9.65 -23.33
C LEU A 23 12.36 8.42 -22.48
N ALA A 24 13.65 8.14 -22.28
CA ALA A 24 14.10 7.05 -21.42
C ALA A 24 13.74 7.31 -19.95
N LEU A 25 13.88 8.54 -19.45
CA LEU A 25 13.46 8.93 -18.10
C LEU A 25 11.94 8.81 -17.91
N ILE A 26 11.15 9.25 -18.89
CA ILE A 26 9.69 9.10 -18.88
C ILE A 26 9.32 7.61 -18.90
N GLY A 27 9.97 6.81 -19.76
CA GLY A 27 9.76 5.37 -19.82
C GLY A 27 10.08 4.67 -18.50
N LEU A 28 11.17 5.06 -17.83
CA LEU A 28 11.55 4.54 -16.52
C LEU A 28 10.54 4.94 -15.43
N ALA A 29 10.05 6.18 -15.44
CA ALA A 29 9.04 6.65 -14.50
C ALA A 29 7.70 5.91 -14.68
N ILE A 30 7.27 5.70 -15.92
CA ILE A 30 6.06 4.92 -16.23
C ILE A 30 6.24 3.45 -15.80
N ALA A 31 7.40 2.85 -16.09
CA ALA A 31 7.69 1.50 -15.64
C ALA A 31 7.64 1.41 -14.11
N ALA A 32 8.25 2.36 -13.39
CA ALA A 32 8.17 2.41 -11.93
C ALA A 32 6.71 2.50 -11.43
N LEU A 33 5.89 3.37 -12.02
CA LEU A 33 4.47 3.51 -11.68
C LEU A 33 3.67 2.23 -11.94
N LEU A 34 3.97 1.48 -13.00
CA LEU A 34 3.30 0.21 -13.30
C LEU A 34 3.71 -0.93 -12.35
N PHE A 35 4.94 -0.92 -11.85
CA PHE A 35 5.44 -1.95 -10.91
C PHE A 35 5.07 -1.68 -9.44
N LEU A 36 4.88 -0.42 -9.04
CA LEU A 36 4.46 -0.05 -7.69
C LEU A 36 3.21 -0.79 -7.16
N PRO A 37 2.08 -0.88 -7.90
CA PRO A 37 0.86 -1.52 -7.39
C PRO A 37 1.05 -3.01 -7.12
N ASN A 38 1.89 -3.71 -7.90
CA ASN A 38 2.20 -5.12 -7.67
C ASN A 38 3.00 -5.32 -6.38
N LEU A 39 3.94 -4.42 -6.08
CA LEU A 39 4.70 -4.45 -4.83
C LEU A 39 3.81 -4.17 -3.61
N LEU A 40 2.91 -3.20 -3.71
CA LEU A 40 1.96 -2.86 -2.64
C LEU A 40 0.96 -3.99 -2.38
N ALA A 41 0.48 -4.68 -3.42
CA ALA A 41 -0.40 -5.83 -3.29
C ALA A 41 0.27 -7.00 -2.55
N ASP A 42 1.55 -7.25 -2.81
CA ASP A 42 2.35 -8.26 -2.12
C ASP A 42 2.59 -7.89 -0.65
N GLU A 43 2.89 -6.61 -0.36
CA GLU A 43 3.06 -6.13 1.01
C GLU A 43 1.77 -6.24 1.84
N LYS A 44 0.61 -5.80 1.30
CA LYS A 44 -0.69 -5.97 1.95
C LYS A 44 -0.96 -7.44 2.31
N THR A 45 -0.73 -8.34 1.36
CA THR A 45 -0.95 -9.77 1.53
C THR A 45 -0.02 -10.36 2.60
N LYS A 46 1.25 -9.94 2.63
CA LYS A 46 2.21 -10.35 3.66
C LYS A 46 1.80 -9.87 5.05
N LEU A 47 1.32 -8.64 5.18
CA LEU A 47 0.86 -8.10 6.46
C LEU A 47 -0.40 -8.81 6.96
N PHE A 48 -1.39 -9.07 6.10
CA PHE A 48 -2.56 -9.88 6.47
C PHE A 48 -2.18 -11.30 6.90
N ARG A 49 -1.24 -11.94 6.18
CA ARG A 49 -0.70 -13.25 6.57
C ARG A 49 0.01 -13.19 7.92
N ARG A 50 0.71 -12.10 8.24
CA ARG A 50 1.38 -11.93 9.52
C ARG A 50 0.37 -11.82 10.67
N VAL A 51 -0.66 -10.98 10.53
CA VAL A 51 -1.78 -10.87 11.48
C VAL A 51 -2.47 -12.22 11.70
N TRP A 52 -2.67 -12.99 10.64
CA TRP A 52 -3.22 -14.33 10.75
C TRP A 52 -2.28 -15.30 11.49
N SER A 53 -1.00 -15.32 11.13
CA SER A 53 -0.01 -16.25 11.70
C SER A 53 0.25 -16.05 13.19
N THR A 54 0.12 -14.81 13.69
CA THR A 54 0.32 -14.49 15.11
C THR A 54 -0.78 -15.08 15.99
N GLN A 55 -2.01 -15.19 15.48
CA GLN A 55 -3.12 -15.83 16.19
C GLN A 55 -3.13 -17.35 16.13
N LEU A 56 -2.50 -17.95 15.12
CA LEU A 56 -2.28 -19.40 15.08
C LEU A 56 -1.20 -19.86 16.08
N GLY A 57 -0.23 -18.98 16.38
CA GLY A 57 0.81 -19.26 17.36
C GLY A 57 0.28 -19.24 18.79
N LYS A 58 0.98 -19.91 19.72
CA LYS A 58 0.69 -19.75 21.15
C LYS A 58 0.79 -18.26 21.52
N SER A 59 -0.18 -17.76 22.28
CA SER A 59 -0.15 -16.38 22.79
C SER A 59 1.17 -16.14 23.51
N SER A 60 1.95 -15.19 23.00
CA SER A 60 3.21 -14.75 23.57
C SER A 60 3.35 -13.25 23.34
N ASP A 61 4.11 -12.57 24.20
CA ASP A 61 4.41 -11.15 24.06
C ASP A 61 5.05 -10.83 22.70
N TYR A 62 5.82 -11.78 22.16
CA TYR A 62 6.42 -11.67 20.83
C TYR A 62 5.36 -11.65 19.73
N ASN A 63 4.42 -12.59 19.73
CA ASN A 63 3.36 -12.65 18.73
C ASN A 63 2.44 -11.42 18.81
N SER A 64 2.13 -10.96 20.02
CA SER A 64 1.31 -9.77 20.24
C SER A 64 1.98 -8.50 19.68
N LYS A 65 3.30 -8.35 19.87
CA LYS A 65 4.06 -7.23 19.27
C LYS A 65 4.07 -7.29 17.74
N GLN A 66 4.25 -8.48 17.16
CA GLN A 66 4.23 -8.65 15.72
C GLN A 66 2.86 -8.35 15.10
N GLU A 67 1.78 -8.78 15.77
CA GLU A 67 0.41 -8.48 15.34
C GLU A 67 0.19 -6.97 15.33
N PHE A 68 0.52 -6.30 16.44
CA PHE A 68 0.38 -4.85 16.56
C PHE A 68 1.21 -4.08 15.52
N GLU A 69 2.43 -4.52 15.24
CA GLU A 69 3.27 -3.94 14.19
C GLU A 69 2.62 -4.11 12.81
N ALA A 70 2.12 -5.32 12.50
CA ALA A 70 1.48 -5.60 11.22
C ALA A 70 0.19 -4.78 11.03
N VAL A 71 -0.64 -4.67 12.07
CA VAL A 71 -1.84 -3.83 12.07
C VAL A 71 -1.47 -2.36 11.88
N SER A 72 -0.47 -1.84 12.58
CA SER A 72 -0.06 -0.44 12.45
C SER A 72 0.48 -0.12 11.05
N ARG A 73 1.24 -1.04 10.44
CA ARG A 73 1.68 -0.91 9.05
C ARG A 73 0.52 -0.94 8.06
N LEU A 74 -0.48 -1.80 8.29
CA LEU A 74 -1.70 -1.83 7.49
C LEU A 74 -2.42 -0.48 7.57
N LEU A 75 -2.67 0.05 8.76
CA LEU A 75 -3.32 1.37 8.91
C LEU A 75 -2.58 2.47 8.13
N LYS A 76 -1.24 2.50 8.19
CA LYS A 76 -0.43 3.43 7.42
C LYS A 76 -0.55 3.25 5.90
N LEU A 77 -0.59 2.01 5.40
CA LEU A 77 -0.77 1.73 3.96
C LEU A 77 -2.13 2.22 3.43
N TYR A 78 -3.16 2.21 4.27
CA TYR A 78 -4.48 2.76 3.94
C TYR A 78 -4.63 4.23 4.35
N GLN A 79 -3.55 4.87 4.80
CA GLN A 79 -3.51 6.27 5.21
C GLN A 79 -4.55 6.59 6.29
N ILE A 80 -4.82 5.62 7.17
CA ILE A 80 -5.77 5.75 8.27
C ILE A 80 -5.03 6.41 9.44
N ASP A 81 -5.37 7.67 9.69
CA ASP A 81 -4.76 8.47 10.76
C ASP A 81 -5.80 8.92 11.79
N GLU A 82 -5.36 9.13 13.04
CA GLU A 82 -6.23 9.56 14.15
C GLU A 82 -6.80 10.98 13.98
N GLY A 83 -6.20 11.78 13.08
CA GLY A 83 -6.66 13.13 12.75
C GLY A 83 -7.64 13.21 11.58
N ASP A 84 -7.98 12.09 10.95
CA ASP A 84 -8.92 12.06 9.82
C ASP A 84 -10.34 12.48 10.24
N GLU A 85 -11.04 13.20 9.36
CA GLU A 85 -12.47 13.45 9.54
C GLU A 85 -13.26 12.13 9.52
N LYS A 86 -14.36 12.06 10.28
CA LYS A 86 -15.14 10.83 10.49
C LYS A 86 -15.50 10.10 9.19
N ASP A 87 -15.95 10.84 8.18
CA ASP A 87 -16.38 10.26 6.90
C ASP A 87 -15.22 9.78 6.03
N GLU A 88 -14.05 10.41 6.15
CA GLU A 88 -12.82 9.97 5.48
C GLU A 88 -12.25 8.73 6.16
N LEU A 89 -12.18 8.76 7.49
CA LEU A 89 -11.76 7.64 8.33
C LEU A 89 -12.61 6.40 8.07
N GLN A 90 -13.94 6.54 8.02
CA GLN A 90 -14.85 5.44 7.69
C GLN A 90 -14.61 4.87 6.29
N ARG A 91 -14.37 5.72 5.29
CA ARG A 91 -14.08 5.27 3.92
C ARG A 91 -12.76 4.50 3.83
N LYS A 92 -11.70 5.00 4.45
CA LYS A 92 -10.39 4.33 4.49
C LYS A 92 -10.46 3.00 5.23
N ILE A 93 -11.15 2.96 6.38
CA ILE A 93 -11.39 1.73 7.14
C ILE A 93 -12.23 0.73 6.32
N ALA A 94 -13.28 1.17 5.66
CA ALA A 94 -14.10 0.30 4.82
C ALA A 94 -13.27 -0.35 3.70
N SER A 95 -12.34 0.40 3.09
CA SER A 95 -11.41 -0.16 2.11
C SER A 95 -10.48 -1.21 2.71
N LEU A 96 -9.92 -0.97 3.90
CA LEU A 96 -9.09 -1.97 4.61
C LEU A 96 -9.89 -3.24 4.93
N MET A 97 -11.12 -3.09 5.41
CA MET A 97 -11.99 -4.21 5.76
C MET A 97 -12.43 -5.02 4.54
N ALA A 98 -12.69 -4.37 3.40
CA ALA A 98 -13.01 -5.06 2.15
C ALA A 98 -11.83 -5.90 1.64
N ASP A 99 -10.61 -5.37 1.70
CA ASP A 99 -9.39 -6.10 1.31
C ASP A 99 -9.11 -7.26 2.28
N ALA A 100 -9.33 -7.06 3.60
CA ALA A 100 -9.20 -8.11 4.60
C ALA A 100 -10.23 -9.24 4.41
N LEU A 101 -11.49 -8.91 4.13
CA LEU A 101 -12.54 -9.89 3.82
C LEU A 101 -12.17 -10.69 2.56
N THR A 102 -11.68 -10.00 1.53
CA THR A 102 -11.21 -10.65 0.29
C THR A 102 -10.05 -11.60 0.56
N PHE A 103 -9.12 -11.22 1.45
CA PHE A 103 -8.04 -12.09 1.89
C PHE A 103 -8.57 -13.34 2.60
N ASP A 104 -9.49 -13.18 3.55
CA ASP A 104 -10.10 -14.29 4.29
C ASP A 104 -10.86 -15.25 3.35
N MET A 105 -11.61 -14.72 2.38
CA MET A 105 -12.32 -15.52 1.37
C MET A 105 -11.37 -16.33 0.47
N LYS A 106 -10.20 -15.77 0.12
CA LYS A 106 -9.17 -16.45 -0.68
C LYS A 106 -8.40 -17.49 0.12
N HIS A 107 -8.43 -17.44 1.45
CA HIS A 107 -7.71 -18.34 2.35
C HIS A 107 -8.67 -19.02 3.34
N PRO A 108 -9.59 -19.89 2.88
CA PRO A 108 -10.60 -20.51 3.76
C PRO A 108 -10.01 -21.51 4.77
N ARG A 109 -8.76 -21.94 4.58
CA ARG A 109 -8.05 -22.88 5.49
C ARG A 109 -7.38 -22.18 6.69
N ASN A 110 -7.98 -21.11 7.19
CA ASN A 110 -7.41 -20.30 8.27
C ASN A 110 -7.67 -20.84 9.70
N PHE A 111 -8.10 -22.11 9.83
CA PHE A 111 -8.39 -22.76 11.13
C PHE A 111 -9.34 -21.96 12.04
N GLY A 112 -10.31 -21.26 11.45
CA GLY A 112 -11.28 -20.43 12.18
C GLY A 112 -10.80 -19.02 12.54
N VAL A 113 -9.53 -18.67 12.25
CA VAL A 113 -9.01 -17.32 12.45
C VAL A 113 -9.36 -16.45 11.25
N LYS A 114 -10.01 -15.30 11.48
CA LYS A 114 -10.32 -14.33 10.42
C LYS A 114 -9.58 -13.04 10.64
N VAL A 115 -8.82 -12.60 9.63
CA VAL A 115 -8.06 -11.35 9.68
C VAL A 115 -9.00 -10.15 9.84
N VAL A 116 -10.17 -10.19 9.19
CA VAL A 116 -11.18 -9.14 9.30
C VAL A 116 -11.67 -8.92 10.74
N GLU A 117 -11.83 -10.00 11.51
CA GLU A 117 -12.30 -9.93 12.91
C GLU A 117 -11.22 -9.34 13.83
N ILE A 118 -9.95 -9.74 13.62
CA ILE A 118 -8.81 -9.19 14.36
C ILE A 118 -8.66 -7.69 14.09
N LEU A 119 -8.71 -7.29 12.81
CA LEU A 119 -8.61 -5.87 12.44
C LEU A 119 -9.78 -5.06 13.00
N ALA A 120 -11.01 -5.57 12.96
CA ALA A 120 -12.17 -4.90 13.56
C ALA A 120 -11.96 -4.65 15.07
N PHE A 121 -11.39 -5.60 15.79
CA PHE A 121 -11.06 -5.46 17.21
C PHE A 121 -10.05 -4.33 17.45
N HIS A 122 -8.93 -4.32 16.73
CA HIS A 122 -7.90 -3.28 16.86
C HIS A 122 -8.42 -1.90 16.47
N ILE A 123 -9.22 -1.80 15.39
CA ILE A 123 -9.84 -0.54 14.96
C ILE A 123 -10.79 -0.02 16.02
N ARG A 124 -11.61 -0.87 16.64
CA ARG A 124 -12.55 -0.46 17.70
C ARG A 124 -11.82 0.09 18.93
N ILE A 125 -10.68 -0.49 19.30
CA ILE A 125 -9.86 -0.01 20.42
C ILE A 125 -9.22 1.33 20.09
N ARG A 126 -8.66 1.46 18.88
CA ARG A 126 -7.93 2.68 18.47
C ARG A 126 -8.86 3.85 18.12
N PHE A 127 -10.05 3.57 17.61
CA PHE A 127 -11.03 4.58 17.16
C PHE A 127 -12.40 4.35 17.82
N PRO A 128 -12.54 4.54 19.14
CA PRO A 128 -13.77 4.23 19.88
C PRO A 128 -14.98 5.07 19.41
N ASN A 129 -14.73 6.27 18.87
CA ASN A 129 -15.77 7.21 18.45
C ASN A 129 -16.41 6.87 17.09
N LEU A 130 -15.92 5.87 16.36
CA LEU A 130 -16.56 5.40 15.12
C LEU A 130 -17.89 4.70 15.37
N GLY A 131 -18.10 4.13 16.57
CA GLY A 131 -19.34 3.46 16.97
C GLY A 131 -20.43 4.38 17.50
N GLY A 132 -20.16 5.69 17.65
CA GLY A 132 -21.07 6.66 18.25
C GLY A 132 -21.67 7.62 17.22
N SER A 133 -22.84 7.29 16.68
CA SER A 133 -23.88 8.24 16.18
C SER A 133 -25.11 7.50 15.63
N ALA A 134 -25.49 6.37 16.23
CA ALA A 134 -26.74 5.65 15.88
C ALA A 134 -27.69 5.48 17.09
N LEU A 135 -27.36 6.08 18.25
CA LEU A 135 -28.15 5.98 19.49
C LEU A 135 -28.16 7.31 20.29
N GLN A 136 -28.19 8.45 19.60
CA GLN A 136 -28.61 9.72 20.19
C GLN A 136 -29.62 10.39 19.26
#